data_AF-A0A1I7I3G2-F1
#
_entry.id   AF-A0A1I7I3G2-F1
#
_cell.length_a   1.000
_cell.length_b   1.000
_cell.length_c   1.000
_cell.angle_alpha   90.00
_cell.angle_beta   90.00
_cell.angle_gamma   90.00
#
_symmetry.space_group_name_H-M   'P 1'
#
loop_
_entity.id
_entity.type
_entity.pdbx_description
1 polymer ?
#
loop_
_entity_poly.entity_id
_entity_poly.type
_entity_poly.pdbx_seq_one_letter_code
_entity_poly.pdbx_strand_id
1 'polypeptide(L)'
;MPTLNWIGKDKVISHHQDVPYRVLEHKYGFTAENGEQNQPTESGNKIIHGDNLEALKSLLPEYEGKVKCIYIDPPYNTGNESWVYNDNVNHPKIKKWLGEVVGKDGDDLTRHDKWLCMMYPRLKLLQKLLSNDGVIFISIGEDEISNLKTLCDEIFGGLNKCGIVSRVMKSGGNKGNYFSPNIDYVLAYARNKNMISDFKAELDEKLVKKLYNQVETEGERKGENYRAFGLYQSTLDPLRGCVNQRYYIECPDGSFVIPSGNIFPKEIADGASIPPETKNDKVWRWTAERYLKEKEEGNIVFKKTKNEVLVDSNGKPAKWNIYTKIWLKKRQEEGQTPTNLISEYENRHGSKELLKLGIKFDFAKPSKLVEYLINIAIKDKEAIILDSFAGSGTTGNAVLNLNQKDKGNRKFILIEMEEYANTITAERVKRASKGYGKGDKKIDGTGGDFDFYELGLPLFDNNQNLNEQVGINKIREYIWFSETRTPFIEPKDSDYFLGKKEDSVYYFIYEKDQLTTLDFDALQLIKTKGEQYVIYADNCLLPKEFMAKNNIIFKKIPRDITRF
;
A
#
# COMPACT_ATOMS: atom_id res chain seq x y z
N MET A 1 18.93 -18.16 -3.84
CA MET A 1 17.46 -18.36 -3.84
C MET A 1 17.08 -19.07 -5.13
N PRO A 2 16.10 -19.99 -5.12
CA PRO A 2 15.55 -20.53 -6.36
C PRO A 2 14.98 -19.40 -7.23
N THR A 3 15.08 -19.54 -8.56
CA THR A 3 14.65 -18.54 -9.54
C THR A 3 13.57 -19.10 -10.45
N LEU A 4 12.53 -18.32 -10.75
CA LEU A 4 11.52 -18.66 -11.77
C LEU A 4 12.01 -18.23 -13.16
N ASN A 5 11.97 -19.12 -14.13
CA ASN A 5 12.30 -18.84 -15.54
C ASN A 5 11.06 -19.03 -16.41
N TRP A 6 10.89 -18.17 -17.41
CA TRP A 6 9.77 -18.15 -18.35
C TRP A 6 10.20 -17.52 -19.68
N ILE A 7 9.40 -17.66 -20.74
CA ILE A 7 9.71 -17.11 -22.07
C ILE A 7 9.63 -15.58 -22.02
N GLY A 8 10.72 -14.91 -22.41
CA GLY A 8 10.77 -13.45 -22.48
C GLY A 8 11.32 -12.77 -21.22
N LYS A 9 11.60 -13.52 -20.15
CA LYS A 9 12.19 -13.00 -18.90
C LYS A 9 13.40 -12.10 -19.15
N ASP A 10 14.37 -12.57 -19.94
CA ASP A 10 15.60 -11.85 -20.25
C ASP A 10 15.38 -10.51 -20.97
N LYS A 11 14.20 -10.33 -21.60
CA LYS A 11 13.82 -9.10 -22.30
C LYS A 11 13.04 -8.14 -21.44
N VAL A 12 12.26 -8.62 -20.47
CA VAL A 12 11.41 -7.77 -19.63
C VAL A 12 12.10 -7.27 -18.36
N ILE A 13 13.18 -7.93 -17.92
CA ILE A 13 13.87 -7.55 -16.67
C ILE A 13 14.31 -6.08 -16.68
N SER A 14 14.91 -5.63 -17.78
CA SER A 14 15.37 -4.25 -17.96
C SER A 14 14.38 -3.38 -18.73
N HIS A 15 13.28 -3.93 -19.26
CA HIS A 15 12.40 -3.20 -20.17
C HIS A 15 11.82 -1.91 -19.56
N HIS A 16 11.59 -1.89 -18.25
CA HIS A 16 11.18 -0.69 -17.51
C HIS A 16 12.14 0.52 -17.68
N GLN A 17 13.39 0.31 -18.10
CA GLN A 17 14.36 1.35 -18.43
C GLN A 17 14.13 1.93 -19.84
N ASP A 18 13.62 1.11 -20.77
CA ASP A 18 13.37 1.48 -22.16
C ASP A 18 11.98 2.11 -22.38
N VAL A 19 11.09 1.99 -21.39
CA VAL A 19 9.75 2.59 -21.43
C VAL A 19 9.88 4.11 -21.62
N PRO A 20 9.23 4.69 -22.65
CA PRO A 20 9.32 6.12 -22.90
C PRO A 20 8.65 6.91 -21.78
N TYR A 21 9.29 8.01 -21.37
CA TYR A 21 8.61 9.00 -20.56
C TYR A 21 7.62 9.77 -21.45
N ARG A 22 6.35 9.77 -21.07
CA ARG A 22 5.30 10.56 -21.71
C ARG A 22 4.85 11.70 -20.80
N VAL A 23 4.45 12.81 -21.39
CA VAL A 23 3.90 13.91 -20.60
C VAL A 23 2.49 13.57 -20.12
N LEU A 24 2.15 14.05 -18.91
CA LEU A 24 0.79 14.00 -18.41
C LEU A 24 0.07 15.28 -18.87
N GLU A 25 -0.91 15.12 -19.75
CA GLU A 25 -1.73 16.22 -20.26
C GLU A 25 -2.95 16.40 -19.37
N HIS A 26 -3.02 17.54 -18.69
CA HIS A 26 -4.21 17.90 -17.92
C HIS A 26 -5.39 18.12 -18.87
N LYS A 27 -6.54 17.51 -18.56
CA LYS A 27 -7.78 17.70 -19.33
C LYS A 27 -8.81 18.51 -18.57
N TYR A 28 -9.03 18.19 -17.30
CA TYR A 28 -9.93 18.93 -16.43
C TYR A 28 -9.59 18.69 -14.95
N GLY A 29 -9.91 19.65 -14.11
CA GLY A 29 -10.03 19.50 -12.66
C GLY A 29 -11.48 19.25 -12.27
N PHE A 30 -11.72 18.48 -11.21
CA PHE A 30 -13.05 18.31 -10.63
C PHE A 30 -13.00 18.69 -9.15
N THR A 31 -13.92 19.55 -8.72
CA THR A 31 -14.14 19.84 -7.30
C THR A 31 -15.52 19.39 -6.84
N ALA A 32 -15.63 19.00 -5.57
CA ALA A 32 -16.91 18.62 -4.98
C ALA A 32 -17.96 19.75 -5.08
N GLU A 33 -17.51 21.00 -4.95
CA GLU A 33 -18.32 22.21 -4.94
C GLU A 33 -18.75 22.63 -6.35
N ASN A 34 -17.80 22.78 -7.28
CA ASN A 34 -18.04 23.39 -8.59
C ASN A 34 -18.20 22.38 -9.73
N GLY A 35 -17.89 21.10 -9.49
CA GLY A 35 -17.85 20.08 -10.53
C GLY A 35 -16.61 20.21 -11.41
N GLU A 36 -16.74 19.85 -12.69
CA GLU A 36 -15.65 19.92 -13.66
C GLU A 36 -15.30 21.36 -14.05
N GLN A 37 -14.00 21.62 -14.16
CA GLN A 37 -13.42 22.92 -14.46
C GLN A 37 -12.14 22.74 -15.29
N ASN A 38 -11.80 23.73 -16.11
CA ASN A 38 -10.64 23.64 -17.00
C ASN A 38 -9.30 23.84 -16.28
N GLN A 39 -9.32 24.41 -15.07
CA GLN A 39 -8.11 24.69 -14.31
C GLN A 39 -7.74 23.53 -13.38
N PRO A 40 -6.45 23.31 -13.12
CA PRO A 40 -6.00 22.36 -12.12
C PRO A 40 -6.62 22.63 -10.75
N THR A 41 -6.95 21.56 -10.02
CA THR A 41 -7.50 21.67 -8.65
C THR A 41 -6.45 21.95 -7.60
N GLU A 42 -5.17 21.69 -7.91
CA GLU A 42 -4.04 21.69 -6.96
C GLU A 42 -4.22 20.72 -5.78
N SER A 43 -5.22 19.83 -5.85
CA SER A 43 -5.54 18.87 -4.78
C SER A 43 -4.46 17.81 -4.59
N GLY A 44 -3.63 17.57 -5.60
CA GLY A 44 -2.65 16.48 -5.66
C GLY A 44 -3.24 15.11 -5.98
N ASN A 45 -4.57 14.98 -6.05
CA ASN A 45 -5.22 13.74 -6.50
C ASN A 45 -5.21 13.67 -8.03
N LYS A 46 -4.84 12.52 -8.58
CA LYS A 46 -4.73 12.33 -10.03
C LYS A 46 -5.51 11.10 -10.48
N ILE A 47 -6.19 11.23 -11.61
CA ILE A 47 -6.69 10.11 -12.42
C ILE A 47 -6.04 10.23 -13.79
N ILE A 48 -5.32 9.20 -14.22
CA ILE A 48 -4.54 9.21 -15.46
C ILE A 48 -5.13 8.14 -16.39
N HIS A 49 -5.57 8.56 -17.57
CA HIS A 49 -6.00 7.68 -18.64
C HIS A 49 -4.82 7.35 -19.57
N GLY A 50 -4.53 6.06 -19.71
CA GLY A 50 -3.51 5.53 -20.61
C GLY A 50 -2.82 4.27 -20.08
N ASP A 51 -1.90 3.73 -20.87
CA ASP A 51 -1.15 2.53 -20.48
C ASP A 51 -0.41 2.74 -19.15
N ASN A 52 -0.63 1.81 -18.23
CA ASN A 52 -0.11 1.95 -16.88
C ASN A 52 1.42 1.82 -16.79
N LEU A 53 2.09 1.10 -17.69
CA LEU A 53 3.54 1.01 -17.68
C LEU A 53 4.17 2.36 -18.06
N GLU A 54 3.65 3.01 -19.10
CA GLU A 54 4.07 4.36 -19.51
C GLU A 54 3.70 5.41 -18.45
N ALA A 55 2.48 5.36 -17.88
CA ALA A 55 2.09 6.29 -16.81
C ALA A 55 2.93 6.14 -15.55
N LEU A 56 3.26 4.92 -15.13
CA LEU A 56 4.18 4.70 -14.00
C LEU A 56 5.56 5.28 -14.27
N LYS A 57 6.04 5.23 -15.51
CA LYS A 57 7.30 5.87 -15.93
C LYS A 57 7.20 7.39 -15.82
N SER A 58 6.07 7.95 -16.26
CA SER A 58 5.79 9.38 -16.20
C SER A 58 5.66 9.92 -14.77
N LEU A 59 5.35 9.07 -13.80
CA LEU A 59 5.28 9.45 -12.38
C LEU A 59 6.65 9.45 -11.69
N LEU A 60 7.67 8.79 -12.24
CA LEU A 60 8.98 8.68 -11.59
C LEU A 60 9.60 10.03 -11.22
N PRO A 61 9.51 11.07 -12.07
CA PRO A 61 9.93 12.39 -11.67
C PRO A 61 9.30 12.80 -10.34
N GLU A 62 8.01 13.08 -10.32
CA GLU A 62 7.40 13.68 -9.14
C GLU A 62 7.35 12.74 -7.92
N TYR A 63 7.27 11.42 -8.11
CA TYR A 63 6.85 10.46 -7.07
C TYR A 63 7.84 9.35 -6.72
N GLU A 64 9.04 9.27 -7.32
CA GLU A 64 10.05 8.26 -6.94
C GLU A 64 10.31 8.28 -5.42
N GLY A 65 10.14 7.13 -4.77
CA GLY A 65 10.32 6.95 -3.33
C GLY A 65 9.32 7.69 -2.42
N LYS A 66 8.19 8.19 -2.94
CA LYS A 66 7.22 8.99 -2.15
C LYS A 66 5.90 8.29 -1.88
N VAL A 67 5.53 7.26 -2.64
CA VAL A 67 4.26 6.56 -2.47
C VAL A 67 4.30 5.73 -1.19
N LYS A 68 3.31 5.89 -0.30
CA LYS A 68 3.24 5.17 0.98
C LYS A 68 2.52 3.84 0.85
N CYS A 69 1.48 3.80 0.03
CA CYS A 69 0.71 2.58 -0.19
C CYS A 69 0.44 2.39 -1.67
N ILE A 70 0.62 1.17 -2.14
CA ILE A 70 0.17 0.74 -3.47
C ILE A 70 -0.88 -0.34 -3.25
N TYR A 71 -2.04 -0.19 -3.88
CA TYR A 71 -3.00 -1.28 -4.01
C TYR A 71 -3.23 -1.50 -5.50
N ILE A 72 -3.07 -2.72 -5.98
CA ILE A 72 -3.36 -3.07 -7.38
C ILE A 72 -4.18 -4.35 -7.45
N ASP A 73 -5.04 -4.39 -8.47
CA ASP A 73 -5.90 -5.52 -8.80
C ASP A 73 -5.68 -5.92 -10.27
N PRO A 74 -4.51 -6.49 -10.61
CA PRO A 74 -4.21 -6.88 -11.99
C PRO A 74 -5.15 -8.00 -12.48
N PRO A 75 -5.19 -8.27 -13.80
CA PRO A 75 -5.91 -9.43 -14.34
C PRO A 75 -5.50 -10.73 -13.63
N TYR A 76 -6.47 -11.58 -13.28
CA TYR A 76 -6.21 -12.82 -12.53
C TYR A 76 -5.69 -13.95 -13.43
N ASN A 77 -5.73 -13.75 -14.75
CA ASN A 77 -5.25 -14.67 -15.77
C ASN A 77 -5.99 -16.01 -15.81
N THR A 78 -7.29 -16.00 -15.50
CA THR A 78 -8.13 -17.22 -15.49
C THR A 78 -8.35 -17.85 -16.87
N GLY A 79 -7.90 -17.18 -17.95
CA GLY A 79 -8.15 -17.56 -19.35
C GLY A 79 -9.59 -17.38 -19.82
N ASN A 80 -10.48 -16.88 -18.97
CA ASN A 80 -11.85 -16.48 -19.34
C ASN A 80 -12.00 -14.94 -19.41
N GLU A 81 -10.92 -14.23 -19.13
CA GLU A 81 -10.84 -12.78 -19.20
C GLU A 81 -10.55 -12.34 -20.63
N SER A 82 -10.99 -11.14 -20.98
CA SER A 82 -10.75 -10.56 -22.31
C SER A 82 -9.49 -9.70 -22.38
N TRP A 83 -8.57 -9.84 -21.42
CA TRP A 83 -7.36 -9.02 -21.39
C TRP A 83 -6.35 -9.47 -22.46
N VAL A 84 -5.61 -8.51 -23.00
CA VAL A 84 -4.68 -8.67 -24.13
C VAL A 84 -3.30 -8.22 -23.69
N TYR A 85 -2.26 -8.97 -24.09
CA TYR A 85 -0.89 -8.53 -23.91
C TYR A 85 -0.54 -7.40 -24.91
N ASN A 86 -0.09 -6.25 -24.41
CA ASN A 86 0.12 -5.04 -25.21
C ASN A 86 1.54 -4.44 -25.10
N ASP A 87 2.43 -4.97 -24.26
CA ASP A 87 3.77 -4.40 -24.10
C ASP A 87 4.65 -4.64 -25.34
N ASN A 88 5.05 -3.57 -26.02
CA ASN A 88 5.83 -3.61 -27.26
C ASN A 88 7.34 -3.89 -27.01
N VAL A 89 7.63 -4.99 -26.31
CA VAL A 89 9.00 -5.47 -26.09
C VAL A 89 9.60 -5.93 -27.41
N ASN A 90 10.81 -5.45 -27.73
CA ASN A 90 11.47 -5.79 -28.99
C ASN A 90 12.02 -7.23 -29.01
N HIS A 91 11.13 -8.22 -29.11
CA HIS A 91 11.48 -9.63 -29.16
C HIS A 91 10.55 -10.42 -30.11
N PRO A 92 11.08 -11.22 -31.05
CA PRO A 92 10.26 -11.88 -32.08
C PRO A 92 9.13 -12.76 -31.55
N LYS A 93 9.31 -13.42 -30.38
CA LYS A 93 8.24 -14.22 -29.77
C LYS A 93 7.20 -13.37 -29.05
N ILE A 94 7.61 -12.26 -28.43
CA ILE A 94 6.71 -11.38 -27.68
C ILE A 94 5.85 -10.57 -28.66
N LYS A 95 6.43 -10.09 -29.76
CA LYS A 95 5.70 -9.38 -30.81
C LYS A 95 4.54 -10.19 -31.41
N LYS A 96 4.62 -11.52 -31.38
CA LYS A 96 3.53 -12.40 -31.83
C LYS A 96 2.33 -12.40 -30.88
N TRP A 97 2.51 -11.99 -29.63
CA TRP A 97 1.43 -11.93 -28.63
C TRP A 97 0.61 -10.64 -28.71
N LEU A 98 1.12 -9.62 -29.40
CA LEU A 98 0.49 -8.30 -29.46
C LEU A 98 -0.86 -8.37 -30.16
N GLY A 99 -1.89 -7.87 -29.49
CA GLY A 99 -3.25 -7.84 -30.03
C GLY A 99 -4.03 -9.16 -29.91
N GLU A 100 -3.44 -10.19 -29.31
CA GLU A 100 -4.10 -11.47 -29.06
C GLU A 100 -4.63 -11.58 -27.63
N VAL A 101 -5.91 -11.92 -27.48
CA VAL A 101 -6.53 -12.22 -26.18
C VAL A 101 -5.82 -13.43 -25.56
N VAL A 102 -5.52 -13.35 -24.27
CA VAL A 102 -4.86 -14.44 -23.56
C VAL A 102 -5.85 -15.59 -23.34
N GLY A 103 -5.55 -16.73 -23.94
CA GLY A 103 -6.43 -17.91 -23.93
C GLY A 103 -6.38 -18.72 -22.64
N LYS A 104 -7.12 -19.83 -22.61
CA LYS A 104 -7.11 -20.81 -21.50
C LYS A 104 -5.90 -21.73 -21.60
N ASP A 105 -5.64 -22.44 -20.49
CA ASP A 105 -4.72 -23.57 -20.51
C ASP A 105 -5.13 -24.61 -21.58
N GLY A 106 -4.13 -25.09 -22.32
CA GLY A 106 -4.31 -26.01 -23.45
C GLY A 106 -4.43 -25.31 -24.80
N ASP A 107 -5.09 -24.14 -24.84
CA ASP A 107 -5.22 -23.32 -26.05
C ASP A 107 -4.05 -22.32 -26.19
N ASP A 108 -3.58 -21.76 -25.08
CA ASP A 108 -2.45 -20.83 -25.03
C ASP A 108 -1.37 -21.32 -24.05
N LEU A 109 -0.37 -22.01 -24.58
CA LEU A 109 0.77 -22.52 -23.80
C LEU A 109 1.68 -21.42 -23.24
N THR A 110 1.47 -20.16 -23.64
CA THR A 110 2.25 -18.98 -23.20
C THR A 110 1.47 -18.06 -22.26
N ARG A 111 0.29 -18.48 -21.79
CA ARG A 111 -0.59 -17.70 -20.90
C ARG A 111 0.14 -17.10 -19.69
N HIS A 112 0.91 -17.92 -18.97
CA HIS A 112 1.66 -17.48 -17.79
C HIS A 112 2.89 -16.64 -18.18
N ASP A 113 3.56 -16.94 -19.30
CA ASP A 113 4.69 -16.15 -19.81
C ASP A 113 4.26 -14.71 -20.12
N LYS A 114 3.12 -14.55 -20.81
CA LYS A 114 2.51 -13.26 -21.16
C LYS A 114 2.21 -12.44 -19.90
N TRP A 115 1.58 -13.05 -18.90
CA TRP A 115 1.23 -12.36 -17.65
C TRP A 115 2.47 -11.95 -16.84
N LEU A 116 3.46 -12.84 -16.73
CA LEU A 116 4.74 -12.54 -16.10
C LEU A 116 5.49 -11.39 -16.81
N CYS A 117 5.45 -11.38 -18.15
CA CYS A 117 6.05 -10.32 -18.96
C CYS A 117 5.36 -8.97 -18.76
N MET A 118 4.03 -8.97 -18.62
CA MET A 118 3.24 -7.76 -18.34
C MET A 118 3.53 -7.23 -16.92
N MET A 119 3.54 -8.11 -15.91
CA MET A 119 3.67 -7.69 -14.51
C MET A 119 5.09 -7.27 -14.11
N TYR A 120 6.13 -7.89 -14.65
CA TYR A 120 7.51 -7.64 -14.22
C TYR A 120 7.93 -6.15 -14.31
N PRO A 121 7.84 -5.47 -15.47
CA PRO A 121 8.29 -4.09 -15.60
C PRO A 121 7.43 -3.13 -14.76
N ARG A 122 6.12 -3.40 -14.64
CA ARG A 122 5.19 -2.62 -13.80
C ARG A 122 5.57 -2.72 -12.33
N LEU A 123 5.80 -3.92 -11.81
CA LEU A 123 6.23 -4.13 -10.42
C LEU A 123 7.60 -3.48 -10.13
N LYS A 124 8.52 -3.44 -11.09
CA LYS A 124 9.80 -2.71 -10.95
C LYS A 124 9.58 -1.20 -10.80
N LEU A 125 8.69 -0.59 -11.59
CA LEU A 125 8.37 0.83 -11.46
C LEU A 125 7.61 1.13 -10.16
N LEU A 126 6.64 0.31 -9.80
CA LEU A 126 5.92 0.42 -8.51
C LEU A 126 6.90 0.35 -7.33
N GLN A 127 7.89 -0.53 -7.38
CA GLN A 127 8.94 -0.65 -6.35
C GLN A 127 9.83 0.60 -6.26
N LYS A 128 10.07 1.31 -7.38
CA LYS A 128 10.78 2.60 -7.40
C LYS A 128 9.95 3.75 -6.82
N LEU A 129 8.66 3.79 -7.12
CA LEU A 129 7.72 4.80 -6.61
C LEU A 129 7.46 4.62 -5.10
N LEU A 130 7.53 3.39 -4.59
CA LEU A 130 7.28 3.07 -3.19
C LEU A 130 8.37 3.64 -2.28
N SER A 131 7.96 4.42 -1.29
CA SER A 131 8.80 4.92 -0.20
C SER A 131 9.42 3.77 0.61
N ASN A 132 10.53 4.05 1.30
CA ASN A 132 11.28 3.02 2.05
C ASN A 132 10.44 2.33 3.13
N ASP A 133 9.51 3.05 3.75
CA ASP A 133 8.52 2.58 4.72
C ASP A 133 7.13 2.35 4.07
N GLY A 134 7.08 2.19 2.76
CA GLY A 134 5.85 1.92 2.01
C GLY A 134 5.50 0.44 1.90
N VAL A 135 4.22 0.16 1.65
CA VAL A 135 3.67 -1.20 1.47
C VAL A 135 2.91 -1.30 0.15
N ILE A 136 3.07 -2.42 -0.54
CA ILE A 136 2.25 -2.81 -1.69
C ILE A 136 1.33 -3.97 -1.33
N PHE A 137 0.07 -3.86 -1.73
CA PHE A 137 -0.96 -4.89 -1.68
C PHE A 137 -1.38 -5.26 -3.10
N ILE A 138 -1.43 -6.55 -3.40
CA ILE A 138 -1.77 -7.05 -4.74
C ILE A 138 -2.84 -8.11 -4.61
N SER A 139 -4.04 -7.82 -5.13
CA SER A 139 -5.11 -8.83 -5.25
C SER A 139 -4.78 -9.80 -6.38
N ILE A 140 -5.01 -11.09 -6.18
CA ILE A 140 -4.73 -12.12 -7.18
C ILE A 140 -5.61 -13.36 -7.01
N GLY A 141 -5.86 -14.06 -8.12
CA GLY A 141 -6.48 -15.38 -8.14
C GLY A 141 -5.51 -16.52 -7.85
N GLU A 142 -6.03 -17.74 -7.85
CA GLU A 142 -5.25 -18.97 -7.63
C GLU A 142 -4.28 -19.26 -8.80
N ASP A 143 -4.66 -18.93 -10.04
CA ASP A 143 -3.88 -19.19 -11.25
C ASP A 143 -2.46 -18.57 -11.22
N GLU A 144 -2.30 -17.41 -10.57
CA GLU A 144 -1.05 -16.63 -10.62
C GLU A 144 -0.40 -16.38 -9.24
N ILE A 145 -0.99 -16.85 -8.14
CA ILE A 145 -0.48 -16.54 -6.79
C ILE A 145 0.99 -16.96 -6.59
N SER A 146 1.35 -18.15 -7.10
CA SER A 146 2.71 -18.71 -6.97
C SER A 146 3.72 -17.94 -7.82
N ASN A 147 3.31 -17.56 -9.03
CA ASN A 147 4.09 -16.79 -9.98
C ASN A 147 4.33 -15.37 -9.44
N LEU A 148 3.26 -14.69 -9.02
CA LEU A 148 3.31 -13.36 -8.43
C LEU A 148 4.17 -13.32 -7.17
N LYS A 149 4.02 -14.28 -6.25
CA LYS A 149 4.87 -14.37 -5.05
C LYS A 149 6.35 -14.43 -5.45
N THR A 150 6.69 -15.23 -6.46
CA THR A 150 8.08 -15.40 -6.87
C THR A 150 8.62 -14.14 -7.55
N LEU A 151 7.81 -13.46 -8.36
CA LEU A 151 8.15 -12.13 -8.89
C LEU A 151 8.39 -11.12 -7.77
N CYS A 152 7.50 -11.05 -6.78
CA CYS A 152 7.63 -10.14 -5.66
C CYS A 152 8.86 -10.45 -4.80
N ASP A 153 9.17 -11.73 -4.56
CA ASP A 153 10.40 -12.13 -3.85
C ASP A 153 11.67 -11.68 -4.59
N GLU A 154 11.66 -11.71 -5.93
CA GLU A 154 12.79 -11.23 -6.76
C GLU A 154 12.88 -9.69 -6.78
N ILE A 155 11.75 -8.99 -6.83
CA ILE A 155 11.71 -7.52 -7.01
C ILE A 155 11.82 -6.76 -5.68
N PHE A 156 11.08 -7.19 -4.66
CA PHE A 156 11.03 -6.55 -3.34
C PHE A 156 11.96 -7.23 -2.33
N GLY A 157 12.39 -8.47 -2.60
CA GLY A 157 13.16 -9.29 -1.67
C GLY A 157 12.26 -10.11 -0.75
N GLY A 158 12.48 -11.43 -0.67
CA GLY A 158 11.60 -12.33 0.09
C GLY A 158 11.50 -12.06 1.60
N LEU A 159 12.52 -11.42 2.20
CA LEU A 159 12.49 -10.99 3.59
C LEU A 159 11.51 -9.83 3.84
N ASN A 160 11.17 -9.06 2.79
CA ASN A 160 10.25 -7.95 2.86
C ASN A 160 8.78 -8.35 2.70
N LYS A 161 8.48 -9.65 2.58
CA LYS A 161 7.10 -10.15 2.58
C LYS A 161 6.43 -9.91 3.93
N CYS A 162 5.29 -9.23 3.92
CA CYS A 162 4.46 -9.00 5.09
C CYS A 162 3.49 -10.15 5.33
N GLY A 163 2.86 -10.68 4.27
CA GLY A 163 1.94 -11.80 4.38
C GLY A 163 1.27 -12.16 3.05
N ILE A 164 0.57 -13.29 3.07
CA ILE A 164 -0.39 -13.70 2.05
C ILE A 164 -1.71 -13.89 2.76
N VAL A 165 -2.72 -13.13 2.36
CA VAL A 165 -4.01 -13.08 3.03
C VAL A 165 -5.06 -13.72 2.13
N SER A 166 -5.76 -14.71 2.62
CA SER A 166 -6.92 -15.28 1.94
C SER A 166 -8.14 -14.39 2.17
N ARG A 167 -8.88 -14.07 1.11
CA ARG A 167 -10.10 -13.29 1.19
C ARG A 167 -11.28 -14.11 0.67
N VAL A 168 -12.36 -14.17 1.44
CA VAL A 168 -13.62 -14.75 0.99
C VAL A 168 -14.28 -13.78 0.00
N MET A 169 -14.16 -14.06 -1.30
CA MET A 169 -14.72 -13.21 -2.35
C MET A 169 -16.22 -13.44 -2.56
N LYS A 170 -16.74 -14.63 -2.20
CA LYS A 170 -18.17 -14.96 -2.26
C LYS A 170 -18.53 -16.04 -1.24
N SER A 171 -19.69 -15.90 -0.60
CA SER A 171 -20.23 -16.92 0.30
C SER A 171 -21.38 -17.71 -0.36
N GLY A 172 -21.45 -19.03 -0.13
CA GLY A 172 -22.66 -19.83 -0.43
C GLY A 172 -22.77 -20.45 -1.84
N GLY A 173 -21.66 -20.89 -2.45
CA GLY A 173 -21.69 -21.65 -3.71
C GLY A 173 -21.20 -23.09 -3.53
N ASN A 174 -21.82 -24.04 -4.24
CA ASN A 174 -21.39 -25.45 -4.35
C ASN A 174 -20.91 -25.78 -5.78
N LYS A 175 -20.23 -24.84 -6.42
CA LYS A 175 -19.61 -25.05 -7.74
C LYS A 175 -18.20 -25.56 -7.53
N GLY A 176 -17.72 -26.48 -8.36
CA GLY A 176 -16.37 -27.06 -8.27
C GLY A 176 -16.41 -28.57 -7.96
N ASN A 177 -15.42 -29.30 -8.44
CA ASN A 177 -15.37 -30.77 -8.32
C ASN A 177 -14.76 -31.24 -6.99
N TYR A 178 -13.86 -30.43 -6.41
CA TYR A 178 -13.11 -30.76 -5.19
C TYR A 178 -13.34 -29.73 -4.09
N PHE A 179 -13.16 -28.45 -4.41
CA PHE A 179 -13.41 -27.32 -3.54
C PHE A 179 -14.24 -26.27 -4.26
N SER A 180 -15.03 -25.51 -3.51
CA SER A 180 -15.74 -24.36 -4.06
C SER A 180 -14.81 -23.15 -4.15
N PRO A 181 -14.59 -22.56 -5.34
CA PRO A 181 -13.64 -21.47 -5.55
C PRO A 181 -14.25 -20.17 -5.04
N ASN A 182 -14.17 -19.97 -3.72
CA ASN A 182 -14.80 -18.88 -2.98
C ASN A 182 -13.78 -17.89 -2.41
N ILE A 183 -12.49 -18.17 -2.59
CA ILE A 183 -11.38 -17.42 -2.02
C ILE A 183 -10.53 -16.83 -3.15
N ASP A 184 -10.14 -15.57 -2.99
CA ASP A 184 -9.01 -14.95 -3.69
C ASP A 184 -7.94 -14.54 -2.67
N TYR A 185 -6.82 -13.96 -3.12
CA TYR A 185 -5.67 -13.67 -2.27
C TYR A 185 -5.26 -12.20 -2.36
N VAL A 186 -4.69 -11.69 -1.27
CA VAL A 186 -3.99 -10.40 -1.23
C VAL A 186 -2.56 -10.65 -0.77
N LEU A 187 -1.59 -10.38 -1.63
CA LEU A 187 -0.17 -10.42 -1.30
C LEU A 187 0.26 -9.06 -0.74
N ALA A 188 1.01 -9.06 0.35
CA ALA A 188 1.54 -7.85 0.97
C ALA A 188 3.06 -7.89 1.06
N TYR A 189 3.73 -6.89 0.49
CA TYR A 189 5.18 -6.67 0.58
C TYR A 189 5.49 -5.25 1.03
N ALA A 190 6.51 -5.08 1.86
CA ALA A 190 7.07 -3.77 2.18
C ALA A 190 8.20 -3.44 1.20
N ARG A 191 8.53 -2.16 1.06
CA ARG A 191 9.79 -1.73 0.44
C ARG A 191 10.98 -2.13 1.30
N ASN A 192 10.91 -1.82 2.59
CA ASN A 192 11.81 -2.29 3.64
C ASN A 192 11.00 -2.62 4.89
N LYS A 193 10.85 -3.92 5.18
CA LYS A 193 10.00 -4.39 6.29
C LYS A 193 10.48 -3.93 7.66
N ASN A 194 11.76 -3.58 7.81
CA ASN A 194 12.31 -3.08 9.07
C ASN A 194 11.95 -1.60 9.33
N MET A 195 11.41 -0.89 8.34
CA MET A 195 11.04 0.52 8.45
C MET A 195 9.52 0.74 8.62
N ILE A 196 8.70 -0.30 8.46
CA ILE A 196 7.26 -0.20 8.64
C ILE A 196 6.86 -0.48 10.08
N SER A 197 5.76 0.14 10.53
CA SER A 197 5.12 -0.24 11.78
C SER A 197 4.38 -1.57 11.63
N ASP A 198 4.19 -2.27 12.75
CA ASP A 198 3.31 -3.42 12.82
C ASP A 198 1.92 -3.09 12.27
N PHE A 199 1.33 -4.01 11.51
CA PHE A 199 -0.05 -3.85 11.08
C PHE A 199 -1.01 -3.96 12.27
N LYS A 200 -1.91 -3.00 12.41
CA LYS A 200 -2.93 -2.96 13.47
C LYS A 200 -4.31 -2.71 12.87
N ALA A 201 -5.17 -3.71 12.97
CA ALA A 201 -6.58 -3.63 12.64
C ALA A 201 -7.42 -3.16 13.82
N GLU A 202 -8.55 -2.53 13.51
CA GLU A 202 -9.61 -2.26 14.47
C GLU A 202 -10.18 -3.59 15.01
N LEU A 203 -10.77 -3.53 16.20
CA LEU A 203 -11.46 -4.69 16.78
C LEU A 203 -12.80 -4.91 16.07
N ASP A 204 -13.14 -6.17 15.81
CA ASP A 204 -14.46 -6.53 15.30
C ASP A 204 -15.53 -6.13 16.33
N GLU A 205 -16.44 -5.22 15.95
CA GLU A 205 -17.52 -4.73 16.80
C GLU A 205 -18.42 -5.85 17.34
N LYS A 206 -18.70 -6.90 16.55
CA LYS A 206 -19.51 -8.03 17.00
C LYS A 206 -18.77 -8.80 18.09
N LEU A 207 -17.46 -8.99 17.92
CA LEU A 207 -16.62 -9.64 18.90
C LEU A 207 -16.47 -8.77 20.16
N VAL A 208 -16.36 -7.45 20.00
CA VAL A 208 -16.34 -6.49 21.10
C VAL A 208 -17.60 -6.63 21.94
N LYS A 209 -18.78 -6.53 21.32
CA LYS A 209 -20.07 -6.67 22.00
C LYS A 209 -20.22 -8.03 22.71
N LYS A 210 -19.71 -9.09 22.11
CA LYS A 210 -19.77 -10.45 22.68
C LYS A 210 -18.81 -10.64 23.87
N LEU A 211 -17.59 -10.14 23.77
CA LEU A 211 -16.52 -10.46 24.73
C LEU A 211 -16.37 -9.43 25.85
N TYR A 212 -16.51 -8.14 25.56
CA TYR A 212 -16.35 -7.04 26.53
C TYR A 212 -17.70 -6.68 27.15
N ASN A 213 -18.25 -7.64 27.89
CA ASN A 213 -19.60 -7.58 28.45
C ASN A 213 -19.64 -7.30 29.97
N GLN A 214 -18.49 -6.99 30.58
CA GLN A 214 -18.40 -6.60 31.98
C GLN A 214 -18.11 -5.11 32.08
N VAL A 215 -18.68 -4.46 33.09
CA VAL A 215 -18.44 -3.05 33.40
C VAL A 215 -17.74 -2.97 34.76
N GLU A 216 -16.69 -2.17 34.86
CA GLU A 216 -16.04 -1.89 36.14
C GLU A 216 -16.94 -1.02 37.02
N THR A 217 -17.09 -1.40 38.29
CA THR A 217 -18.00 -0.72 39.22
C THR A 217 -17.27 0.17 40.22
N GLU A 218 -15.95 0.01 40.36
CA GLU A 218 -15.14 0.63 41.41
C GLU A 218 -13.81 1.17 40.86
N GLY A 219 -13.13 2.00 41.66
CA GLY A 219 -11.82 2.57 41.31
C GLY A 219 -11.85 3.61 40.18
N GLU A 220 -10.66 3.96 39.70
CA GLU A 220 -10.46 5.02 38.68
C GLU A 220 -11.06 4.66 37.31
N ARG A 221 -11.20 3.37 37.02
CA ARG A 221 -11.76 2.85 35.75
C ARG A 221 -13.25 2.55 35.83
N LYS A 222 -13.95 3.04 36.85
CA LYS A 222 -15.40 2.87 37.01
C LYS A 222 -16.14 3.29 35.72
N GLY A 223 -17.02 2.42 35.25
CA GLY A 223 -17.78 2.59 34.02
C GLY A 223 -17.10 2.06 32.76
N GLU A 224 -15.86 1.58 32.84
CA GLU A 224 -15.17 1.02 31.67
C GLU A 224 -15.55 -0.44 31.40
N ASN A 225 -15.69 -0.76 30.11
CA ASN A 225 -15.95 -2.13 29.67
C ASN A 225 -14.66 -2.96 29.66
N TYR A 226 -14.74 -4.19 30.18
CA TYR A 226 -13.67 -5.17 30.12
C TYR A 226 -14.20 -6.56 29.77
N ARG A 227 -13.29 -7.44 29.34
CA ARG A 227 -13.53 -8.89 29.29
C ARG A 227 -12.71 -9.57 30.36
N ALA A 228 -13.30 -10.53 31.06
CA ALA A 228 -12.56 -11.42 31.94
C ALA A 228 -11.92 -12.55 31.10
N PHE A 229 -10.62 -12.76 31.24
CA PHE A 229 -9.91 -13.82 30.52
C PHE A 229 -9.14 -14.70 31.50
N GLY A 230 -9.27 -16.02 31.38
CA GLY A 230 -8.67 -16.97 32.32
C GLY A 230 -7.16 -16.79 32.42
N LEU A 231 -6.65 -16.66 33.65
CA LEU A 231 -5.22 -16.66 33.91
C LEU A 231 -4.62 -18.06 33.71
N TYR A 232 -5.41 -19.09 33.97
CA TYR A 232 -5.08 -20.48 33.67
C TYR A 232 -5.61 -20.92 32.30
N GLN A 233 -4.80 -21.66 31.55
CA GLN A 233 -5.18 -22.32 30.29
C GLN A 233 -4.56 -23.72 30.24
N SER A 234 -5.40 -24.74 30.08
CA SER A 234 -4.97 -26.15 30.10
C SER A 234 -4.07 -26.53 28.91
N THR A 235 -4.10 -25.75 27.84
CA THR A 235 -3.33 -25.97 26.60
C THR A 235 -1.90 -25.40 26.64
N LEU A 236 -1.53 -24.67 27.69
CA LEU A 236 -0.15 -24.19 27.84
C LEU A 236 0.79 -25.35 28.10
N ASP A 237 1.91 -25.39 27.38
CA ASP A 237 2.99 -26.36 27.60
C ASP A 237 3.94 -25.84 28.69
N PRO A 238 3.96 -26.44 29.89
CA PRO A 238 4.80 -25.99 31.00
C PRO A 238 6.31 -26.06 30.68
N LEU A 239 6.72 -26.90 29.73
CA LEU A 239 8.14 -27.08 29.41
C LEU A 239 8.63 -26.09 28.34
N ARG A 240 7.73 -25.25 27.79
CA ARG A 240 8.09 -24.26 26.75
C ARG A 240 8.54 -22.93 27.37
N GLY A 241 9.62 -22.98 28.15
CA GLY A 241 10.23 -21.79 28.77
C GLY A 241 9.42 -21.19 29.92
N CYS A 242 8.49 -21.95 30.52
CA CYS A 242 7.62 -21.49 31.59
C CYS A 242 8.23 -21.64 32.99
N VAL A 243 9.42 -21.08 33.21
CA VAL A 243 10.20 -21.28 34.45
C VAL A 243 9.55 -20.62 35.67
N ASN A 244 8.85 -19.50 35.51
CA ASN A 244 8.32 -18.68 36.61
C ASN A 244 6.80 -18.54 36.60
N GLN A 245 6.11 -19.48 35.94
CA GLN A 245 4.66 -19.45 35.73
C GLN A 245 3.87 -20.45 36.59
N ARG A 246 4.52 -21.21 37.48
CA ARG A 246 3.85 -22.05 38.47
C ARG A 246 4.09 -21.47 39.87
N TYR A 247 3.06 -20.82 40.41
CA TYR A 247 3.12 -20.11 41.68
C TYR A 247 1.76 -20.08 42.39
N TYR A 248 1.76 -19.87 43.70
CA TYR A 248 0.54 -19.68 44.48
C TYR A 248 -0.08 -18.29 44.25
N ILE A 249 -1.41 -18.26 44.18
CA ILE A 249 -2.22 -17.04 44.14
C ILE A 249 -3.11 -17.01 45.38
N GLU A 250 -2.99 -15.97 46.20
CA GLU A 250 -3.85 -15.73 47.35
C GLU A 250 -5.23 -15.24 46.89
N CYS A 251 -6.28 -15.89 47.42
CA CYS A 251 -7.68 -15.60 47.16
C CYS A 251 -8.29 -14.69 48.24
N PRO A 252 -9.44 -14.04 47.99
CA PRO A 252 -10.05 -13.10 48.94
C PRO A 252 -10.43 -13.68 50.31
N ASP A 253 -10.53 -15.01 50.43
CA ASP A 253 -10.80 -15.71 51.68
C ASP A 253 -9.52 -16.17 52.41
N GLY A 254 -8.34 -15.74 51.95
CA GLY A 254 -7.03 -16.14 52.47
C GLY A 254 -6.55 -17.52 52.02
N SER A 255 -7.31 -18.23 51.17
CA SER A 255 -6.86 -19.49 50.59
C SER A 255 -5.87 -19.27 49.44
N PHE A 256 -5.00 -20.25 49.16
CA PHE A 256 -4.06 -20.19 48.05
C PHE A 256 -4.45 -21.18 46.95
N VAL A 257 -4.32 -20.77 45.70
CA VAL A 257 -4.58 -21.62 44.54
C VAL A 257 -3.41 -21.68 43.58
N ILE A 258 -3.25 -22.80 42.90
CA ILE A 258 -2.20 -23.07 41.91
C ILE A 258 -2.75 -24.03 40.84
N PRO A 259 -2.24 -24.03 39.59
CA PRO A 259 -2.64 -25.03 38.61
C PRO A 259 -2.22 -26.43 39.07
N SER A 260 -2.95 -27.45 38.64
CA SER A 260 -2.67 -28.84 39.02
C SER A 260 -1.24 -29.26 38.65
N GLY A 261 -0.65 -30.16 39.43
CA GLY A 261 0.71 -30.66 39.24
C GLY A 261 1.17 -31.50 40.41
N ASN A 262 2.38 -32.05 40.28
CA ASN A 262 2.99 -32.95 41.26
C ASN A 262 3.90 -32.20 42.25
N ILE A 263 4.43 -31.05 41.85
CA ILE A 263 5.33 -30.24 42.67
C ILE A 263 4.68 -28.93 43.09
N PHE A 264 5.06 -28.43 44.26
CA PHE A 264 4.49 -27.24 44.87
C PHE A 264 5.60 -26.38 45.50
N PRO A 265 5.47 -25.05 45.48
CA PRO A 265 6.37 -24.16 46.22
C PRO A 265 6.43 -24.55 47.70
N LYS A 266 7.64 -24.53 48.30
CA LYS A 266 7.82 -24.85 49.73
C LYS A 266 7.20 -23.79 50.65
N GLU A 267 7.26 -22.54 50.22
CA GLU A 267 6.66 -21.40 50.92
C GLU A 267 5.23 -21.20 50.42
N ILE A 268 4.28 -21.10 51.35
CA ILE A 268 2.89 -20.77 51.04
C ILE A 268 2.72 -19.27 51.20
N ALA A 269 3.03 -18.54 50.13
CA ALA A 269 2.88 -17.11 50.04
C ALA A 269 2.42 -16.70 48.64
N ASP A 270 1.82 -15.52 48.52
CA ASP A 270 1.34 -15.02 47.24
C ASP A 270 2.51 -14.77 46.30
N GLY A 271 2.46 -15.34 45.09
CA GLY A 271 3.57 -15.29 44.14
C GLY A 271 4.73 -16.25 44.42
N ALA A 272 4.70 -17.04 45.50
CA ALA A 272 5.72 -18.06 45.76
C ALA A 272 5.73 -19.08 44.61
N SER A 273 6.87 -19.24 43.97
CA SER A 273 6.99 -19.92 42.67
C SER A 273 7.91 -21.15 42.72
N ILE A 274 7.68 -22.08 41.80
CA ILE A 274 8.53 -23.23 41.56
C ILE A 274 8.55 -23.53 40.05
N PRO A 275 9.70 -23.84 39.43
CA PRO A 275 9.74 -24.26 38.03
C PRO A 275 8.98 -25.57 37.81
N PRO A 276 8.21 -25.71 36.71
CA PRO A 276 7.59 -26.99 36.36
C PRO A 276 8.66 -28.01 35.93
N GLU A 277 8.54 -29.25 36.39
CA GLU A 277 9.46 -30.35 36.02
C GLU A 277 8.88 -31.24 34.92
N THR A 278 7.55 -31.34 34.85
CA THR A 278 6.83 -32.22 33.92
C THR A 278 5.68 -31.51 33.22
N LYS A 279 5.15 -32.11 32.15
CA LYS A 279 3.93 -31.63 31.47
C LYS A 279 2.67 -31.68 32.34
N ASN A 280 2.72 -32.39 33.46
CA ASN A 280 1.64 -32.46 34.44
C ASN A 280 1.67 -31.26 35.39
N ASP A 281 2.82 -30.59 35.55
CA ASP A 281 2.96 -29.39 36.37
C ASP A 281 2.44 -28.18 35.63
N LYS A 282 1.12 -28.03 35.60
CA LYS A 282 0.45 -26.97 34.85
C LYS A 282 0.88 -25.59 35.35
N VAL A 283 0.79 -24.61 34.47
CA VAL A 283 1.30 -23.25 34.68
C VAL A 283 0.22 -22.22 34.41
N TRP A 284 0.37 -21.06 35.03
CA TRP A 284 -0.36 -19.84 34.69
C TRP A 284 0.13 -19.29 33.35
N ARG A 285 -0.68 -18.44 32.73
CA ARG A 285 -0.30 -17.70 31.51
C ARG A 285 0.75 -16.63 31.75
N TRP A 286 0.81 -16.09 32.96
CA TRP A 286 1.73 -15.01 33.34
C TRP A 286 2.78 -15.50 34.33
N THR A 287 3.88 -14.77 34.44
CA THR A 287 4.86 -14.95 35.51
C THR A 287 4.30 -14.40 36.83
N ALA A 288 4.83 -14.87 37.95
CA ALA A 288 4.47 -14.37 39.28
C ALA A 288 4.62 -12.83 39.37
N GLU A 289 5.74 -12.30 38.89
CA GLU A 289 6.02 -10.86 38.83
C GLU A 289 4.92 -10.07 38.09
N ARG A 290 4.54 -10.52 36.89
CA ARG A 290 3.48 -9.85 36.12
C ARG A 290 2.13 -9.94 36.84
N TYR A 291 1.83 -11.09 37.45
CA TYR A 291 0.60 -11.24 38.23
C TYR A 291 0.52 -10.27 39.40
N LEU A 292 1.59 -10.15 40.20
CA LEU A 292 1.63 -9.25 41.35
C LEU A 292 1.41 -7.80 40.92
N LYS A 293 2.09 -7.35 39.85
CA LYS A 293 1.87 -6.03 39.26
C LYS A 293 0.42 -5.81 38.84
N GLU A 294 -0.17 -6.76 38.12
CA GLU A 294 -1.55 -6.64 37.63
C GLU A 294 -2.58 -6.78 38.77
N LYS A 295 -2.23 -7.43 39.88
CA LYS A 295 -3.02 -7.47 41.12
C LYS A 295 -3.05 -6.09 41.77
N GLU A 296 -1.89 -5.42 41.89
CA GLU A 296 -1.78 -4.05 42.41
C GLU A 296 -2.58 -3.06 41.55
N GLU A 297 -2.56 -3.23 40.22
CA GLU A 297 -3.35 -2.42 39.28
C GLU A 297 -4.87 -2.75 39.30
N GLY A 298 -5.32 -3.70 40.12
CA GLY A 298 -6.73 -4.08 40.21
C GLY A 298 -7.27 -4.85 38.99
N ASN A 299 -6.39 -5.46 38.19
CA ASN A 299 -6.73 -6.19 36.96
C ASN A 299 -7.02 -7.68 37.19
N ILE A 300 -7.00 -8.17 38.43
CA ILE A 300 -7.30 -9.57 38.77
C ILE A 300 -8.75 -9.73 39.21
N VAL A 301 -9.42 -10.76 38.72
CA VAL A 301 -10.81 -11.09 39.05
C VAL A 301 -10.88 -12.51 39.59
N PHE A 302 -11.38 -12.64 40.82
CA PHE A 302 -11.61 -13.90 41.49
C PHE A 302 -13.07 -14.32 41.31
N LYS A 303 -13.31 -15.52 40.77
CA LYS A 303 -14.66 -16.08 40.66
C LYS A 303 -14.77 -17.41 41.38
N LYS A 304 -15.73 -17.52 42.29
CA LYS A 304 -16.06 -18.80 42.92
C LYS A 304 -16.56 -19.78 41.85
N THR A 305 -16.05 -21.00 41.87
CA THR A 305 -16.32 -22.04 40.89
C THR A 305 -16.63 -23.37 41.58
N LYS A 306 -17.49 -24.16 40.94
CA LYS A 306 -17.64 -25.60 41.25
C LYS A 306 -16.73 -26.47 40.38
N ASN A 307 -16.14 -25.88 39.32
CA ASN A 307 -15.23 -26.57 38.43
C ASN A 307 -13.82 -26.61 39.04
N GLU A 308 -13.37 -27.82 39.33
CA GLU A 308 -12.16 -28.17 40.08
C GLU A 308 -10.90 -28.15 39.20
N VAL A 309 -10.65 -27.02 38.53
CA VAL A 309 -9.56 -26.90 37.53
C VAL A 309 -8.22 -26.54 38.18
N LEU A 310 -8.28 -25.82 39.31
CA LEU A 310 -7.14 -25.41 40.12
C LEU A 310 -7.14 -26.21 41.42
N VAL A 311 -5.99 -26.25 42.09
CA VAL A 311 -5.83 -26.94 43.37
C VAL A 311 -5.38 -25.97 44.47
N ASP A 312 -5.69 -26.31 45.71
CA ASP A 312 -5.25 -25.60 46.91
C ASP A 312 -3.80 -25.97 47.30
N SER A 313 -3.31 -25.40 48.40
CA SER A 313 -1.98 -25.71 48.93
C SER A 313 -1.76 -27.18 49.33
N ASN A 314 -2.83 -27.96 49.50
CA ASN A 314 -2.79 -29.38 49.79
C ASN A 314 -3.05 -30.25 48.55
N GLY A 315 -3.11 -29.67 47.36
CA GLY A 315 -3.39 -30.37 46.11
C GLY A 315 -4.86 -30.79 45.92
N LYS A 316 -5.78 -30.30 46.76
CA LYS A 316 -7.23 -30.57 46.64
C LYS A 316 -7.90 -29.56 45.72
N PRO A 317 -9.04 -29.90 45.10
CA PRO A 317 -9.84 -28.96 44.32
C PRO A 317 -10.06 -27.58 44.97
N ALA A 318 -9.68 -26.52 44.26
CA ALA A 318 -9.88 -25.15 44.71
C ALA A 318 -11.27 -24.62 44.35
N LYS A 319 -11.78 -23.69 45.16
CA LYS A 319 -13.08 -23.04 44.98
C LYS A 319 -13.03 -21.78 44.12
N TRP A 320 -11.85 -21.38 43.66
CA TRP A 320 -11.62 -20.13 42.95
C TRP A 320 -11.02 -20.36 41.58
N ASN A 321 -11.52 -19.64 40.58
CA ASN A 321 -10.87 -19.44 39.29
C ASN A 321 -10.37 -18.00 39.17
N ILE A 322 -9.19 -17.85 38.59
CA ILE A 322 -8.50 -16.58 38.46
C ILE A 322 -8.59 -16.08 37.02
N TYR A 323 -9.05 -14.85 36.86
CA TYR A 323 -9.18 -14.16 35.58
C TYR A 323 -8.43 -12.83 35.60
N THR A 324 -8.12 -12.32 34.42
CA THR A 324 -7.51 -11.01 34.20
C THR A 324 -8.48 -10.11 33.45
N LYS A 325 -8.60 -8.85 33.83
CA LYS A 325 -9.34 -7.82 33.09
C LYS A 325 -8.56 -7.43 31.85
N ILE A 326 -9.18 -7.55 30.68
CA ILE A 326 -8.67 -6.96 29.45
C ILE A 326 -9.62 -5.82 29.11
N TRP A 327 -9.11 -4.60 29.16
CA TRP A 327 -9.88 -3.36 29.02
C TRP A 327 -10.17 -3.06 27.55
N LEU A 328 -11.42 -2.70 27.25
CA LEU A 328 -11.85 -2.42 25.88
C LEU A 328 -11.12 -1.21 25.30
N LYS A 329 -11.11 -0.09 26.02
CA LYS A 329 -10.47 1.16 25.56
C LYS A 329 -9.00 0.95 25.22
N LYS A 330 -8.24 0.38 26.16
CA LYS A 330 -6.82 0.02 25.93
C LYS A 330 -6.66 -0.85 24.69
N ARG A 331 -7.54 -1.83 24.46
CA ARG A 331 -7.47 -2.68 23.29
C ARG A 331 -7.84 -1.97 21.98
N GLN A 332 -8.77 -1.02 22.03
CA GLN A 332 -9.13 -0.19 20.87
C GLN A 332 -7.97 0.72 20.47
N GLU A 333 -7.23 1.26 21.44
CA GLU A 333 -6.04 2.08 21.22
C GLU A 333 -4.86 1.27 20.66
N GLU A 334 -4.58 0.08 21.22
CA GLU A 334 -3.51 -0.81 20.73
C GLU A 334 -3.83 -1.45 19.36
N GLY A 335 -5.12 -1.60 19.06
CA GLY A 335 -5.60 -2.42 17.95
C GLY A 335 -5.29 -3.91 18.10
N GLN A 336 -5.44 -4.66 17.02
CA GLN A 336 -5.07 -6.07 16.96
C GLN A 336 -4.28 -6.40 15.70
N THR A 337 -3.37 -7.36 15.79
CA THR A 337 -2.70 -7.88 14.59
C THR A 337 -3.76 -8.48 13.65
N PRO A 338 -3.81 -8.07 12.37
CA PRO A 338 -4.78 -8.60 11.43
C PRO A 338 -4.56 -10.10 11.18
N THR A 339 -5.65 -10.83 10.94
CA THR A 339 -5.60 -12.24 10.55
C THR A 339 -5.24 -12.37 9.07
N ASN A 340 -4.73 -13.54 8.68
CA ASN A 340 -4.48 -13.90 7.28
C ASN A 340 -5.74 -14.43 6.55
N LEU A 341 -6.92 -14.21 7.13
CA LEU A 341 -8.22 -14.49 6.54
C LEU A 341 -9.10 -13.24 6.67
N ILE A 342 -9.63 -12.76 5.54
CA ILE A 342 -10.58 -11.67 5.43
C ILE A 342 -11.91 -12.25 4.96
N SER A 343 -12.99 -12.07 5.73
CA SER A 343 -14.30 -12.66 5.41
C SER A 343 -15.40 -11.61 5.15
N GLU A 344 -15.09 -10.34 5.39
CA GLU A 344 -16.07 -9.25 5.52
C GLU A 344 -16.34 -8.54 4.18
N TYR A 345 -15.39 -8.63 3.24
CA TYR A 345 -15.37 -7.81 2.03
C TYR A 345 -15.61 -8.63 0.75
N GLU A 346 -16.78 -9.26 0.62
CA GLU A 346 -17.16 -10.02 -0.58
C GLU A 346 -17.37 -9.12 -1.82
N ASN A 347 -17.23 -9.69 -3.03
CA ASN A 347 -17.41 -8.97 -4.31
C ASN A 347 -18.79 -8.33 -4.45
N ARG A 348 -19.84 -8.98 -3.93
CA ARG A 348 -21.22 -8.44 -3.95
C ARG A 348 -21.34 -7.08 -3.26
N HIS A 349 -20.42 -6.72 -2.36
CA HIS A 349 -20.42 -5.41 -1.71
C HIS A 349 -19.99 -4.32 -2.70
N GLY A 350 -18.96 -4.57 -3.52
CA GLY A 350 -18.53 -3.65 -4.58
C GLY A 350 -19.61 -3.43 -5.64
N SER A 351 -20.26 -4.52 -6.10
CA SER A 351 -21.37 -4.41 -7.05
C SER A 351 -22.55 -3.59 -6.49
N LYS A 352 -22.85 -3.75 -5.18
CA LYS A 352 -23.89 -2.95 -4.51
C LYS A 352 -23.51 -1.48 -4.36
N GLU A 353 -22.24 -1.18 -4.10
CA GLU A 353 -21.72 0.20 -4.04
C GLU A 353 -21.92 0.90 -5.39
N LEU A 354 -21.50 0.28 -6.50
CA LEU A 354 -21.66 0.85 -7.84
C LEU A 354 -23.12 0.98 -8.27
N LEU A 355 -23.96 0.01 -7.94
CA LEU A 355 -25.40 0.07 -8.23
C LEU A 355 -26.06 1.28 -7.54
N LYS A 356 -25.69 1.57 -6.28
CA LYS A 356 -26.18 2.75 -5.56
C LYS A 356 -25.73 4.06 -6.21
N LEU A 357 -24.53 4.05 -6.79
CA LEU A 357 -24.01 5.16 -7.56
C LEU A 357 -24.64 5.26 -8.93
N GLY A 358 -25.38 4.25 -9.42
CA GLY A 358 -25.94 4.23 -10.77
C GLY A 358 -24.87 3.96 -11.86
N ILE A 359 -23.82 3.23 -11.52
CA ILE A 359 -22.73 2.84 -12.41
C ILE A 359 -22.81 1.33 -12.66
N LYS A 360 -22.74 0.92 -13.93
CA LYS A 360 -22.70 -0.49 -14.32
C LYS A 360 -21.25 -0.88 -14.61
N PHE A 361 -20.71 -1.75 -13.78
CA PHE A 361 -19.37 -2.31 -13.94
C PHE A 361 -19.30 -3.66 -13.23
N ASP A 362 -18.69 -4.64 -13.87
CA ASP A 362 -18.56 -5.99 -13.31
C ASP A 362 -17.26 -6.13 -12.52
N PHE A 363 -17.24 -7.04 -11.55
CA PHE A 363 -16.03 -7.42 -10.79
C PHE A 363 -15.33 -6.30 -9.98
N ALA A 364 -15.99 -5.18 -9.70
CA ALA A 364 -15.45 -4.16 -8.83
C ALA A 364 -15.14 -4.69 -7.42
N LYS A 365 -13.94 -4.41 -6.92
CA LYS A 365 -13.59 -4.64 -5.51
C LYS A 365 -14.39 -3.68 -4.61
N PRO A 366 -14.77 -4.10 -3.39
CA PRO A 366 -15.43 -3.23 -2.43
C PRO A 366 -14.45 -2.18 -1.88
N SER A 367 -14.87 -0.92 -1.80
CA SER A 367 -14.03 0.17 -1.27
C SER A 367 -13.54 -0.12 0.15
N LYS A 368 -14.39 -0.72 0.99
CA LYS A 368 -14.04 -1.11 2.36
C LYS A 368 -12.88 -2.09 2.49
N LEU A 369 -12.61 -2.92 1.47
CA LEU A 369 -11.40 -3.77 1.48
C LEU A 369 -10.15 -2.91 1.41
N VAL A 370 -10.12 -1.96 0.48
CA VAL A 370 -8.97 -1.08 0.28
C VAL A 370 -8.81 -0.14 1.47
N GLU A 371 -9.92 0.40 2.01
CA GLU A 371 -9.91 1.16 3.27
C GLU A 371 -9.28 0.39 4.42
N TYR A 372 -9.65 -0.89 4.58
CA TYR A 372 -9.10 -1.76 5.60
C TYR A 372 -7.59 -1.95 5.43
N LEU A 373 -7.14 -2.28 4.21
CA LEU A 373 -5.71 -2.49 3.91
C LEU A 373 -4.87 -1.23 4.16
N ILE A 374 -5.37 -0.05 3.77
CA ILE A 374 -4.70 1.22 4.05
C ILE A 374 -4.66 1.47 5.57
N ASN A 375 -5.78 1.32 6.29
CA ASN A 375 -5.85 1.60 7.73
C ASN A 375 -4.94 0.70 8.59
N ILE A 376 -4.78 -0.57 8.20
CA ILE A 376 -3.92 -1.49 8.96
C ILE A 376 -2.44 -1.14 8.81
N ALA A 377 -2.03 -0.62 7.64
CA ALA A 377 -0.62 -0.42 7.31
C ALA A 377 -0.15 1.04 7.42
N ILE A 378 -1.03 2.00 7.15
CA ILE A 378 -0.66 3.40 6.95
C ILE A 378 -1.33 4.28 8.02
N LYS A 379 -0.51 4.83 8.92
CA LYS A 379 -0.96 5.80 9.93
C LYS A 379 -0.82 7.25 9.47
N ASP A 380 0.01 7.49 8.47
CA ASP A 380 0.19 8.79 7.84
C ASP A 380 -1.10 9.22 7.12
N LYS A 381 -1.65 10.36 7.57
CA LYS A 381 -2.88 10.94 7.03
C LYS A 381 -2.65 11.85 5.84
N GLU A 382 -1.40 12.12 5.47
CA GLU A 382 -1.00 12.86 4.27
C GLU A 382 -0.42 11.92 3.19
N ALA A 383 -0.52 10.61 3.42
CA ALA A 383 0.05 9.58 2.57
C ALA A 383 -0.46 9.63 1.13
N ILE A 384 0.44 9.33 0.19
CA ILE A 384 0.11 9.11 -1.23
C ILE A 384 -0.18 7.62 -1.45
N ILE A 385 -1.36 7.35 -2.01
CA ILE A 385 -1.88 6.02 -2.32
C ILE A 385 -1.96 5.87 -3.84
N LEU A 386 -1.37 4.82 -4.40
CA LEU A 386 -1.35 4.60 -5.84
C LEU A 386 -2.05 3.28 -6.22
N ASP A 387 -2.80 3.33 -7.31
CA ASP A 387 -3.41 2.17 -7.95
C ASP A 387 -3.24 2.27 -9.47
N SER A 388 -2.37 1.42 -10.02
CA SER A 388 -2.08 1.39 -11.46
C SER A 388 -2.99 0.43 -12.24
N PHE A 389 -4.00 -0.13 -11.60
CA PHE A 389 -5.03 -1.00 -12.17
C PHE A 389 -6.39 -0.55 -11.62
N ALA A 390 -6.71 0.74 -11.80
CA ALA A 390 -7.76 1.40 -11.04
C ALA A 390 -9.16 0.79 -11.24
N GLY A 391 -9.42 0.22 -12.42
CA GLY A 391 -10.71 -0.35 -12.80
C GLY A 391 -11.81 0.68 -12.57
N SER A 392 -12.81 0.30 -11.77
CA SER A 392 -13.90 1.21 -11.42
C SER A 392 -13.53 2.41 -10.52
N GLY A 393 -12.28 2.58 -10.07
CA GLY A 393 -11.86 3.68 -9.20
C GLY A 393 -12.09 3.42 -7.70
N THR A 394 -12.06 2.14 -7.30
CA THR A 394 -12.29 1.70 -5.92
C THR A 394 -11.32 2.35 -4.93
N THR A 395 -10.05 2.46 -5.30
CA THR A 395 -9.00 3.00 -4.43
C THR A 395 -9.20 4.49 -4.17
N GLY A 396 -9.55 5.28 -5.19
CA GLY A 396 -9.87 6.70 -5.00
C GLY A 396 -11.07 6.89 -4.06
N ASN A 397 -12.13 6.11 -4.24
CA ASN A 397 -13.27 6.10 -3.32
C ASN A 397 -12.85 5.78 -1.88
N ALA A 398 -12.01 4.76 -1.68
CA ALA A 398 -11.53 4.37 -0.36
C ALA A 398 -10.75 5.50 0.32
N VAL A 399 -9.86 6.17 -0.41
CA VAL A 399 -9.07 7.30 0.10
C VAL A 399 -9.98 8.45 0.56
N LEU A 400 -10.99 8.81 -0.25
CA LEU A 400 -11.94 9.85 0.13
C LEU A 400 -12.76 9.48 1.38
N ASN A 401 -13.22 8.22 1.49
CA ASN A 401 -13.91 7.73 2.67
C ASN A 401 -13.04 7.83 3.93
N LEU A 402 -11.75 7.47 3.83
CA LEU A 402 -10.82 7.56 4.95
C LEU A 402 -10.59 9.00 5.39
N ASN A 403 -10.33 9.90 4.44
CA ASN A 403 -10.14 11.31 4.73
C ASN A 403 -11.38 11.93 5.40
N GLN A 404 -12.58 11.58 4.95
CA GLN A 404 -13.82 12.00 5.61
C GLN A 404 -13.92 11.42 7.04
N LYS A 405 -13.63 10.13 7.22
CA LYS A 405 -13.74 9.43 8.51
C LYS A 405 -12.79 10.01 9.56
N ASP A 406 -11.55 10.26 9.19
CA ASP A 406 -10.48 10.60 10.16
C ASP A 406 -9.90 12.00 10.00
N LYS A 407 -10.52 12.84 9.16
CA LYS A 407 -10.09 14.20 8.83
C LYS A 407 -8.66 14.27 8.29
N GLY A 408 -8.23 13.21 7.61
CA GLY A 408 -6.95 13.19 6.89
C GLY A 408 -7.00 13.89 5.54
N ASN A 409 -5.85 13.98 4.88
CA ASN A 409 -5.68 14.59 3.57
C ASN A 409 -4.77 13.72 2.68
N ARG A 410 -5.00 12.40 2.73
CA ARG A 410 -4.33 11.41 1.88
C ARG A 410 -4.63 11.71 0.43
N LYS A 411 -3.65 11.47 -0.44
CA LYS A 411 -3.78 11.69 -1.88
C LYS A 411 -3.86 10.37 -2.62
N PHE A 412 -4.60 10.33 -3.73
CA PHE A 412 -4.64 9.17 -4.60
C PHE A 412 -4.07 9.46 -5.99
N ILE A 413 -3.45 8.45 -6.58
CA ILE A 413 -3.05 8.41 -8.00
C ILE A 413 -3.67 7.14 -8.59
N LEU A 414 -4.64 7.32 -9.49
CA LEU A 414 -5.28 6.22 -10.21
C LEU A 414 -4.79 6.21 -11.65
N ILE A 415 -4.47 5.03 -12.18
CA ILE A 415 -4.19 4.84 -13.61
C ILE A 415 -5.16 3.80 -14.16
N GLU A 416 -5.85 4.17 -15.23
CA GLU A 416 -6.77 3.31 -15.97
C GLU A 416 -6.44 3.40 -17.47
N MET A 417 -6.30 2.26 -18.13
CA MET A 417 -5.92 2.21 -19.54
C MET A 417 -7.11 2.06 -20.48
N GLU A 418 -8.25 1.63 -19.95
CA GLU A 418 -9.46 1.40 -20.73
C GLU A 418 -10.20 2.73 -20.99
N GLU A 419 -10.92 2.79 -22.12
CA GLU A 419 -11.71 3.96 -22.55
C GLU A 419 -12.76 4.42 -21.53
N TYR A 420 -13.11 3.55 -20.57
CA TYR A 420 -14.02 3.90 -19.49
C TYR A 420 -13.38 4.69 -18.34
N ALA A 421 -12.09 5.04 -18.42
CA ALA A 421 -11.39 5.83 -17.40
C ALA A 421 -12.17 7.09 -16.99
N ASN A 422 -12.70 7.83 -17.96
CA ASN A 422 -13.49 9.03 -17.67
C ASN A 422 -14.94 8.71 -17.25
N THR A 423 -15.58 7.75 -17.92
CA THR A 423 -17.03 7.50 -17.79
C THR A 423 -17.42 6.58 -16.63
N ILE A 424 -16.47 5.81 -16.10
CA ILE A 424 -16.67 4.90 -14.97
C ILE A 424 -15.72 5.22 -13.83
N THR A 425 -14.39 5.21 -14.07
CA THR A 425 -13.39 5.38 -13.01
C THR A 425 -13.49 6.75 -12.36
N ALA A 426 -13.38 7.81 -13.17
CA ALA A 426 -13.54 9.18 -12.70
C ALA A 426 -14.98 9.45 -12.23
N GLU A 427 -15.98 8.94 -12.94
CA GLU A 427 -17.39 9.12 -12.56
C GLU A 427 -17.73 8.54 -11.18
N ARG A 428 -17.17 7.38 -10.81
CA ARG A 428 -17.31 6.83 -9.46
C ARG A 428 -16.75 7.80 -8.42
N VAL A 429 -15.56 8.34 -8.66
CA VAL A 429 -14.89 9.27 -7.73
C VAL A 429 -15.66 10.58 -7.63
N LYS A 430 -16.16 11.14 -8.75
CA LYS A 430 -17.03 12.33 -8.77
C LYS A 430 -18.27 12.13 -7.91
N ARG A 431 -18.99 11.01 -8.08
CA ARG A 431 -20.21 10.72 -7.30
C ARG A 431 -19.92 10.43 -5.83
N ALA A 432 -18.80 9.77 -5.50
CA ALA A 432 -18.37 9.58 -4.12
C ALA A 432 -18.02 10.91 -3.44
N SER A 433 -17.34 11.81 -4.15
CA SER A 433 -16.96 13.14 -3.67
C SER A 433 -18.17 14.05 -3.48
N LYS A 434 -19.05 14.18 -4.48
CA LYS A 434 -20.20 15.10 -4.46
C LYS A 434 -21.40 14.57 -3.68
N GLY A 435 -21.49 13.26 -3.51
CA GLY A 435 -22.69 12.58 -3.01
C GLY A 435 -23.66 12.26 -4.14
N TYR A 436 -24.71 11.50 -3.80
CA TYR A 436 -25.64 10.95 -4.77
C TYR A 436 -27.02 10.68 -4.15
N GLY A 437 -28.02 10.40 -4.98
CA GLY A 437 -29.40 10.20 -4.54
C GLY A 437 -30.19 11.50 -4.37
N LYS A 438 -31.47 11.37 -3.99
CA LYS A 438 -32.42 12.49 -3.81
C LYS A 438 -33.36 12.20 -2.64
N GLY A 439 -33.89 13.25 -2.00
CA GLY A 439 -34.82 13.13 -0.88
C GLY A 439 -34.26 12.29 0.27
N ASP A 440 -35.07 11.39 0.83
CA ASP A 440 -34.69 10.50 1.94
C ASP A 440 -33.58 9.48 1.59
N LYS A 441 -33.25 9.32 0.30
CA LYS A 441 -32.15 8.47 -0.18
C LYS A 441 -30.89 9.25 -0.53
N LYS A 442 -30.84 10.54 -0.20
CA LYS A 442 -29.65 11.37 -0.41
C LYS A 442 -28.52 10.85 0.49
N ILE A 443 -27.37 10.62 -0.12
CA ILE A 443 -26.11 10.34 0.54
C ILE A 443 -25.23 11.55 0.31
N ASP A 444 -24.78 12.16 1.40
CA ASP A 444 -23.86 13.30 1.32
C ASP A 444 -22.49 12.86 0.81
N GLY A 445 -21.83 13.77 0.11
CA GLY A 445 -20.52 13.53 -0.47
C GLY A 445 -19.42 13.41 0.59
N THR A 446 -18.35 12.72 0.21
CA THR A 446 -17.12 12.66 1.02
C THR A 446 -16.29 13.94 0.92
N GLY A 447 -16.57 14.78 -0.09
CA GLY A 447 -15.68 15.86 -0.52
C GLY A 447 -14.47 15.31 -1.29
N GLY A 448 -13.54 16.20 -1.61
CA GLY A 448 -12.31 15.86 -2.28
C GLY A 448 -12.35 16.13 -3.78
N ASP A 449 -11.22 16.64 -4.26
CA ASP A 449 -11.06 17.15 -5.61
C ASP A 449 -10.01 16.29 -6.33
N PHE A 450 -9.97 16.31 -7.66
CA PHE A 450 -8.93 15.63 -8.42
C PHE A 450 -8.71 16.26 -9.79
N ASP A 451 -7.55 15.98 -10.37
CA ASP A 451 -7.22 16.33 -11.74
C ASP A 451 -7.20 15.09 -12.63
N PHE A 452 -7.87 15.18 -13.77
CA PHE A 452 -7.89 14.14 -14.80
C PHE A 452 -6.85 14.45 -15.87
N TYR A 453 -6.03 13.45 -16.18
CA TYR A 453 -4.95 13.53 -17.15
C TYR A 453 -5.09 12.44 -18.20
N GLU A 454 -4.52 12.68 -19.38
CA GLU A 454 -4.23 11.64 -20.36
C GLU A 454 -2.72 11.53 -20.58
N LEU A 455 -2.27 10.34 -20.98
CA LEU A 455 -0.91 10.17 -21.51
C LEU A 455 -0.79 10.89 -22.84
N GLY A 456 0.05 11.92 -22.86
CA GLY A 456 0.39 12.67 -24.06
C GLY A 456 1.52 12.02 -24.86
N LEU A 457 2.20 12.87 -25.62
CA LEU A 457 3.30 12.45 -26.48
C LEU A 457 4.56 12.04 -25.67
N PRO A 458 5.37 11.11 -26.19
CA PRO A 458 6.66 10.79 -25.58
C PRO A 458 7.59 11.99 -25.70
N LEU A 459 8.38 12.24 -24.64
CA LEU A 459 9.33 13.36 -24.60
C LEU A 459 10.46 13.21 -25.62
N PHE A 460 10.82 11.97 -25.94
CA PHE A 460 11.77 11.65 -26.98
C PHE A 460 11.07 10.97 -28.15
N ASP A 461 11.46 11.34 -29.37
CA ASP A 461 10.96 10.71 -30.59
C ASP A 461 11.60 9.32 -30.82
N ASN A 462 11.20 8.64 -31.90
CA ASN A 462 11.74 7.32 -32.26
C ASN A 462 13.25 7.33 -32.58
N ASN A 463 13.81 8.49 -32.93
CA ASN A 463 15.23 8.69 -33.18
C ASN A 463 16.00 9.14 -31.92
N GLN A 464 15.31 9.18 -30.77
CA GLN A 464 15.81 9.64 -29.48
C GLN A 464 16.16 11.14 -29.41
N ASN A 465 15.61 11.95 -30.31
CA ASN A 465 15.64 13.41 -30.24
C ASN A 465 14.53 13.93 -29.33
N LEU A 466 14.61 15.19 -28.89
CA LEU A 466 13.48 15.82 -28.19
C LEU A 466 12.28 15.89 -29.14
N ASN A 467 11.13 15.46 -28.64
CA ASN A 467 9.87 15.59 -29.37
C ASN A 467 9.32 17.00 -29.18
N GLU A 468 9.59 17.88 -30.14
CA GLU A 468 9.18 19.29 -30.07
C GLU A 468 7.66 19.50 -29.98
N GLN A 469 6.85 18.51 -30.40
CA GLN A 469 5.39 18.60 -30.32
C GLN A 469 4.88 18.57 -28.88
N VAL A 470 5.70 18.09 -27.93
CA VAL A 470 5.39 18.10 -26.49
C VAL A 470 5.32 19.53 -25.93
N GLY A 471 5.98 20.48 -26.59
CA GLY A 471 6.05 21.87 -26.16
C GLY A 471 7.17 22.13 -25.16
N ILE A 472 7.76 23.33 -25.26
CA ILE A 472 8.98 23.72 -24.54
C ILE A 472 8.82 23.67 -23.02
N ASN A 473 7.67 24.07 -22.49
CA ASN A 473 7.45 24.13 -21.04
C ASN A 473 7.49 22.76 -20.38
N LYS A 474 6.97 21.72 -21.06
CA LYS A 474 7.03 20.34 -20.57
C LYS A 474 8.43 19.74 -20.65
N ILE A 475 9.20 20.11 -21.67
CA ILE A 475 10.62 19.74 -21.77
C ILE A 475 11.42 20.39 -20.64
N ARG A 476 11.21 21.69 -20.37
CA ARG A 476 11.84 22.42 -19.26
C ARG A 476 11.49 21.80 -17.91
N GLU A 477 10.23 21.45 -17.69
CA GLU A 477 9.74 20.76 -16.49
C GLU A 477 10.52 19.45 -16.27
N TYR A 478 10.64 18.62 -17.31
CA TYR A 478 11.37 17.35 -17.24
C TYR A 478 12.85 17.56 -16.94
N ILE A 479 13.53 18.48 -17.65
CA ILE A 479 14.96 18.73 -17.48
C ILE A 479 15.24 19.25 -16.07
N TRP A 480 14.47 20.26 -15.62
CA TRP A 480 14.57 20.79 -14.27
C TRP A 480 14.45 19.67 -13.24
N PHE A 481 13.42 18.83 -13.37
CA PHE A 481 13.24 17.73 -12.45
C PHE A 481 14.42 16.74 -12.51
N SER A 482 14.90 16.38 -13.70
CA SER A 482 15.99 15.44 -13.89
C SER A 482 17.30 15.86 -13.21
N GLU A 483 17.55 17.17 -13.13
CA GLU A 483 18.67 17.74 -12.40
C GLU A 483 18.41 17.86 -10.90
N THR A 484 17.23 18.35 -10.53
CA THR A 484 17.00 18.89 -9.19
C THR A 484 16.19 17.96 -8.29
N ARG A 485 15.44 17.02 -8.86
CA ARG A 485 14.43 16.21 -8.16
C ARG A 485 13.35 17.05 -7.44
N THR A 486 13.05 18.24 -7.95
CA THR A 486 12.03 19.15 -7.42
C THR A 486 11.07 19.63 -8.50
N PRO A 487 9.81 20.00 -8.14
CA PRO A 487 8.86 20.57 -9.10
C PRO A 487 9.41 21.81 -9.81
N PHE A 488 9.07 21.97 -11.09
CA PHE A 488 9.45 23.13 -11.89
C PHE A 488 8.44 24.27 -11.70
N ILE A 489 8.95 25.48 -11.46
CA ILE A 489 8.17 26.70 -11.40
C ILE A 489 8.68 27.59 -12.53
N GLU A 490 7.82 27.87 -13.51
CA GLU A 490 8.19 28.63 -14.69
C GLU A 490 8.63 30.06 -14.31
N PRO A 491 9.86 30.48 -14.66
CA PRO A 491 10.32 31.85 -14.41
C PRO A 491 9.59 32.85 -15.31
N LYS A 492 9.15 33.98 -14.74
CA LYS A 492 8.33 34.99 -15.45
C LYS A 492 9.06 35.74 -16.57
N ASP A 493 10.40 35.89 -16.48
CA ASP A 493 11.16 36.83 -17.31
C ASP A 493 12.40 36.21 -17.99
N SER A 494 12.34 34.93 -18.39
CA SER A 494 13.44 34.32 -19.15
C SER A 494 13.05 33.07 -19.93
N ASP A 495 13.38 33.09 -21.22
CA ASP A 495 13.11 31.99 -22.16
C ASP A 495 14.00 30.76 -21.90
N TYR A 496 15.22 30.96 -21.39
CA TYR A 496 16.21 29.87 -21.20
C TYR A 496 16.49 29.51 -19.74
N PHE A 497 16.27 30.42 -18.79
CA PHE A 497 16.54 30.15 -17.38
C PHE A 497 15.55 29.10 -16.86
N LEU A 498 16.04 28.04 -16.22
CA LEU A 498 15.17 27.05 -15.56
C LEU A 498 14.96 27.41 -14.09
N GLY A 499 16.00 27.87 -13.40
CA GLY A 499 15.93 28.18 -11.99
C GLY A 499 17.27 28.07 -11.29
N LYS A 500 17.27 28.35 -9.99
CA LYS A 500 18.41 28.13 -9.10
C LYS A 500 18.01 27.15 -8.02
N LYS A 501 18.85 26.15 -7.77
CA LYS A 501 18.71 25.25 -6.63
C LYS A 501 20.05 25.14 -5.92
N GLU A 502 20.03 25.37 -4.61
CA GLU A 502 21.24 25.46 -3.80
C GLU A 502 22.20 26.48 -4.46
N ASP A 503 23.43 26.07 -4.78
CA ASP A 503 24.44 26.93 -5.38
C ASP A 503 24.53 26.82 -6.92
N SER A 504 23.71 25.93 -7.50
CA SER A 504 23.66 25.67 -8.93
C SER A 504 22.56 26.45 -9.65
N VAL A 505 22.91 26.97 -10.82
CA VAL A 505 22.02 27.73 -11.71
C VAL A 505 21.85 26.96 -13.01
N TYR A 506 20.60 26.81 -13.46
CA TYR A 506 20.25 25.94 -14.57
C TYR A 506 19.70 26.75 -15.74
N TYR A 507 20.23 26.48 -16.94
CA TYR A 507 19.77 27.05 -18.20
C TYR A 507 19.51 25.96 -19.23
N PHE A 508 18.43 26.11 -19.98
CA PHE A 508 18.07 25.32 -21.15
C PHE A 508 18.03 26.24 -22.36
N ILE A 509 19.17 26.37 -23.04
CA ILE A 509 19.30 27.17 -24.26
C ILE A 509 18.86 26.27 -25.40
N TYR A 510 17.62 26.44 -25.85
CA TYR A 510 17.01 25.62 -26.88
C TYR A 510 16.06 26.47 -27.70
N GLU A 511 16.12 26.32 -29.01
CA GLU A 511 15.21 26.96 -29.95
C GLU A 511 14.63 25.89 -30.88
N LYS A 512 13.33 25.96 -31.10
CA LYS A 512 12.65 25.01 -31.98
C LYS A 512 13.19 25.13 -33.40
N ASP A 513 13.45 24.00 -34.05
CA ASP A 513 13.94 23.94 -35.44
C ASP A 513 15.27 24.69 -35.68
N GLN A 514 16.02 25.04 -34.62
CA GLN A 514 17.28 25.79 -34.72
C GLN A 514 18.37 25.20 -33.82
N LEU A 515 19.60 25.16 -34.35
CA LEU A 515 20.74 24.65 -33.60
C LEU A 515 21.25 25.71 -32.63
N THR A 516 21.25 25.38 -31.34
CA THR A 516 21.76 26.25 -30.27
C THR A 516 23.19 25.91 -29.91
N THR A 517 24.01 26.95 -29.67
CA THR A 517 25.42 26.77 -29.33
C THR A 517 25.75 27.56 -28.07
N LEU A 518 26.37 26.90 -27.11
CA LEU A 518 26.98 27.55 -25.96
C LEU A 518 28.36 28.10 -26.37
N ASP A 519 28.41 29.40 -26.64
CA ASP A 519 29.60 30.19 -26.93
C ASP A 519 29.68 31.43 -26.03
N PHE A 520 30.64 32.34 -26.29
CA PHE A 520 30.81 33.54 -25.47
C PHE A 520 29.64 34.53 -25.59
N ASP A 521 28.89 34.52 -26.69
CA ASP A 521 27.72 35.38 -26.88
C ASP A 521 26.53 34.82 -26.10
N ALA A 522 26.33 33.50 -26.13
CA ALA A 522 25.31 32.81 -25.34
C ALA A 522 25.49 33.02 -23.82
N LEU A 523 26.71 33.25 -23.33
CA LEU A 523 26.94 33.60 -21.92
C LEU A 523 26.26 34.91 -21.49
N GLN A 524 25.95 35.82 -22.42
CA GLN A 524 25.22 37.05 -22.11
C GLN A 524 23.76 36.79 -21.69
N LEU A 525 23.22 35.62 -22.04
CA LEU A 525 21.89 35.16 -21.62
C LEU A 525 21.85 34.80 -20.13
N ILE A 526 23.02 34.57 -19.52
CA ILE A 526 23.17 34.18 -18.11
C ILE A 526 23.16 35.44 -17.24
N LYS A 527 21.98 35.78 -16.73
CA LYS A 527 21.77 36.96 -15.88
C LYS A 527 21.82 36.64 -14.37
N THR A 528 21.66 35.37 -14.01
CA THR A 528 21.56 34.93 -12.62
C THR A 528 22.93 34.49 -12.09
N LYS A 529 23.35 35.03 -10.94
CA LYS A 529 24.61 34.60 -10.29
C LYS A 529 24.45 33.25 -9.57
N GLY A 530 25.34 32.32 -9.88
CA GLY A 530 25.52 31.02 -9.22
C GLY A 530 26.99 30.72 -8.95
N GLU A 531 27.25 29.75 -8.08
CA GLU A 531 28.61 29.22 -7.88
C GLU A 531 28.95 28.17 -8.95
N GLN A 532 27.92 27.51 -9.48
CA GLN A 532 28.00 26.54 -10.56
C GLN A 532 26.87 26.77 -11.58
N TYR A 533 27.15 26.51 -12.85
CA TYR A 533 26.19 26.64 -13.95
C TYR A 533 26.04 25.31 -14.66
N VAL A 534 24.81 24.83 -14.80
CA VAL A 534 24.47 23.67 -15.65
C VAL A 534 23.69 24.19 -16.84
N ILE A 535 24.29 24.07 -18.03
CA ILE A 535 23.76 24.69 -19.24
C ILE A 535 23.58 23.63 -20.32
N TYR A 536 22.36 23.52 -20.78
CA TYR A 536 21.98 22.68 -21.91
C TYR A 536 21.97 23.49 -23.21
N ALA A 537 22.58 22.94 -24.27
CA ALA A 537 22.51 23.42 -25.66
C ALA A 537 22.88 22.28 -26.64
N ASP A 538 22.66 22.45 -27.95
CA ASP A 538 23.00 21.41 -28.94
C ASP A 538 24.52 21.24 -29.12
N ASN A 539 25.25 22.36 -29.09
CA ASN A 539 26.71 22.40 -29.24
C ASN A 539 27.36 23.30 -28.18
N CYS A 540 28.68 23.16 -28.02
CA CYS A 540 29.49 24.00 -27.15
C CYS A 540 30.80 24.35 -27.85
N LEU A 541 31.11 25.64 -27.93
CA LEU A 541 32.36 26.19 -28.48
C LEU A 541 33.25 26.81 -27.41
N LEU A 542 32.82 26.82 -26.15
CA LEU A 542 33.64 27.31 -25.03
C LEU A 542 34.82 26.36 -24.78
N PRO A 543 36.05 26.89 -24.58
CA PRO A 543 37.19 26.07 -24.19
C PRO A 543 36.95 25.34 -22.86
N LYS A 544 37.40 24.08 -22.74
CA LYS A 544 37.26 23.28 -21.51
C LYS A 544 37.87 23.98 -20.29
N GLU A 545 39.02 24.62 -20.46
CA GLU A 545 39.71 25.38 -19.41
C GLU A 545 38.88 26.58 -18.94
N PHE A 546 38.22 27.27 -19.87
CA PHE A 546 37.31 28.37 -19.54
C PHE A 546 36.09 27.87 -18.77
N MET A 547 35.45 26.79 -19.22
CA MET A 547 34.32 26.20 -18.51
C MET A 547 34.69 25.75 -17.10
N ALA A 548 35.82 25.06 -16.94
CA ALA A 548 36.31 24.61 -15.64
C ALA A 548 36.61 25.79 -14.69
N LYS A 549 37.27 26.85 -15.19
CA LYS A 549 37.57 28.06 -14.41
C LYS A 549 36.30 28.80 -13.94
N ASN A 550 35.21 28.72 -14.69
CA ASN A 550 33.95 29.41 -14.40
C ASN A 550 32.86 28.48 -13.87
N ASN A 551 33.20 27.25 -13.47
CA ASN A 551 32.26 26.23 -12.96
C ASN A 551 31.05 25.99 -13.88
N ILE A 552 31.28 25.99 -15.20
CA ILE A 552 30.26 25.71 -16.22
C ILE A 552 30.29 24.22 -16.56
N ILE A 553 29.15 23.56 -16.38
CA ILE A 553 28.88 22.20 -16.84
C ILE A 553 27.99 22.30 -18.08
N PHE A 554 28.57 22.00 -19.24
CA PHE A 554 27.82 21.86 -20.48
C PHE A 554 27.17 20.48 -20.57
N LYS A 555 25.89 20.44 -20.96
CA LYS A 555 25.13 19.22 -21.28
C LYS A 555 24.58 19.29 -22.69
N LYS A 556 24.94 18.32 -23.53
CA LYS A 556 24.53 18.26 -24.94
C LYS A 556 23.08 17.78 -25.07
N ILE A 557 22.26 18.53 -25.81
CA ILE A 557 20.90 18.11 -26.18
C ILE A 557 20.97 17.13 -27.37
N PRO A 558 20.15 16.06 -27.40
CA PRO A 558 19.39 15.45 -26.29
C PRO A 558 20.24 14.50 -25.42
N ARG A 559 21.50 14.25 -25.82
CA ARG A 559 22.34 13.13 -25.33
C ARG A 559 22.53 13.11 -23.81
N ASP A 560 22.76 14.27 -23.20
CA ASP A 560 23.12 14.38 -21.79
C ASP A 560 21.89 14.67 -20.91
N ILE A 561 20.68 14.65 -21.48
CA ILE A 561 19.42 14.69 -20.71
C ILE A 561 19.22 13.33 -20.06
N THR A 562 19.14 13.34 -18.72
CA THR A 562 18.93 12.12 -17.93
C THR A 562 17.61 11.47 -18.30
N ARG A 563 17.62 10.16 -18.53
CA ARG A 563 16.43 9.33 -18.76
C ARG A 563 16.15 8.50 -17.50
N PHE A 564 14.92 8.58 -16.99
CA PHE A 564 14.46 7.80 -15.83
C PHE A 564 14.32 6.32 -16.16
#